data_AF-A0A3M6TP44-F1
#
_entry.id   AF-A0A3M6TP44-F1
#
_cell.length_a   1.000
_cell.length_b   1.000
_cell.length_c   1.000
_cell.angle_alpha   90.00
_cell.angle_beta   90.00
_cell.angle_gamma   90.00
#
_symmetry.space_group_name_H-M   'P 1'
#
loop_
_entity.id
_entity.type
_entity.pdbx_description
1 polymer ?
#
loop_
_entity_poly.entity_id
_entity_poly.type
_entity_poly.pdbx_seq_one_letter_code
_entity_poly.pdbx_strand_id
1 'polypeptide(L)'
;MECMLKSVGKMPYSGLGGMEIIEFLKAGRILAKPDGCPDKIYDMMKSCWSLDSTKRPSFSELLESLEEEIKTEGDVPEDENYLEPEFNGTTNISMDESND
;
A
#
# COMPACT_ATOMS: atom_id res chain seq x y z
N MET A 1 -2.29 5.97 5.72
CA MET A 1 -1.65 5.85 4.38
C MET A 1 -0.13 6.14 4.43
N GLU A 2 0.54 5.89 5.56
CA GLU A 2 1.92 6.36 5.80
C GLU A 2 2.99 5.27 5.82
N CYS A 3 2.61 3.99 5.74
CA CYS A 3 3.57 2.88 5.86
C CYS A 3 4.51 2.78 4.64
N MET A 4 4.06 3.16 3.44
CA MET A 4 4.96 3.34 2.29
C MET A 4 5.85 4.59 2.42
N LEU A 5 5.37 5.65 3.07
CA LEU A 5 6.08 6.93 3.21
C LEU A 5 7.32 6.82 4.13
N LYS A 6 7.24 6.04 5.22
CA LYS A 6 8.39 5.84 6.14
C LYS A 6 9.50 4.94 5.59
N SER A 7 9.26 4.22 4.49
CA SER A 7 10.36 3.58 3.77
C SER A 7 11.27 4.61 3.08
N VAL A 8 10.83 5.87 2.93
CA VAL A 8 11.53 6.94 2.18
C VAL A 8 11.95 6.45 0.78
N GLY A 9 11.11 5.62 0.14
CA GLY A 9 11.40 5.05 -1.17
C GLY A 9 12.55 4.04 -1.20
N LYS A 10 12.92 3.45 -0.05
CA LYS A 10 13.94 2.38 -0.02
C LYS A 10 13.53 1.23 -0.92
N MET A 11 14.48 0.76 -1.73
CA MET A 11 14.26 -0.39 -2.61
C MET A 11 13.94 -1.64 -1.77
N PRO A 12 12.79 -2.29 -2.00
CA PRO A 12 12.41 -3.50 -1.29
C PRO A 12 13.40 -4.62 -1.64
N TYR A 13 13.74 -5.45 -0.64
CA TYR A 13 14.67 -6.58 -0.79
C TYR A 13 16.04 -6.20 -1.35
N SER A 14 16.51 -4.96 -1.12
CA SER A 14 17.84 -4.51 -1.53
C SER A 14 18.91 -5.42 -0.93
N GLY A 15 19.52 -6.26 -1.78
CA GLY A 15 20.50 -7.28 -1.39
C GLY A 15 20.12 -8.71 -1.76
N LEU A 16 18.91 -8.96 -2.26
CA LEU A 16 18.50 -10.27 -2.79
C LEU A 16 18.39 -10.23 -4.32
N GLY A 17 18.89 -11.27 -5.00
CA GLY A 17 18.65 -11.52 -6.41
C GLY A 17 17.24 -12.05 -6.68
N GLY A 18 16.81 -12.02 -7.94
CA GLY A 18 15.43 -12.38 -8.33
C GLY A 18 14.99 -13.78 -7.87
N MET A 19 15.86 -14.78 -8.00
CA MET A 19 15.56 -16.16 -7.52
C MET A 19 15.48 -16.24 -6.00
N GLU A 20 16.36 -15.53 -5.29
CA GLU A 20 16.38 -15.49 -3.82
C GLU A 20 15.11 -14.83 -3.28
N ILE A 21 14.59 -13.81 -3.95
CA ILE A 21 13.30 -13.18 -3.61
C ILE A 21 12.16 -14.19 -3.74
N ILE A 22 12.14 -14.99 -4.80
CA ILE A 22 11.10 -16.01 -5.00
C ILE A 22 11.13 -17.03 -3.86
N GLU A 23 12.31 -17.53 -3.49
CA GLU A 23 12.47 -18.47 -2.38
C GLU A 23 12.08 -17.85 -1.04
N PHE A 24 12.46 -16.59 -0.82
CA PHE A 24 12.12 -15.82 0.38
C PHE A 24 10.59 -15.71 0.55
N LEU A 25 9.88 -15.32 -0.52
CA LEU A 25 8.42 -15.21 -0.51
C LEU A 25 7.74 -16.58 -0.35
N LYS A 26 8.23 -17.62 -1.03
CA LYS A 26 7.70 -19.00 -0.90
C LYS A 26 7.88 -19.57 0.50
N ALA A 27 8.92 -19.15 1.22
CA ALA A 27 9.13 -19.50 2.62
C ALA A 27 8.18 -18.74 3.58
N GLY A 28 7.24 -17.95 3.05
CA GLY A 28 6.31 -17.14 3.85
C GLY A 28 6.97 -15.92 4.49
N ARG A 29 8.19 -15.57 4.07
CA ARG A 29 8.89 -14.38 4.56
C ARG A 29 8.52 -13.19 3.68
N ILE A 30 8.33 -12.05 4.31
CA ILE A 30 7.91 -10.79 3.69
C ILE A 30 8.75 -9.65 4.28
N LEU A 31 8.63 -8.45 3.71
CA LEU A 31 9.31 -7.26 4.24
C LEU A 31 8.95 -7.07 5.71
N ALA A 32 9.95 -6.73 6.51
CA ALA A 32 9.74 -6.36 7.91
C ALA A 32 8.92 -5.08 8.02
N LYS A 33 8.25 -4.92 9.17
CA LYS A 33 7.49 -3.69 9.49
C LYS A 33 8.42 -2.48 9.46
N PRO A 34 8.12 -1.45 8.64
CA PRO A 34 8.87 -0.20 8.68
C PRO A 34 8.76 0.50 10.03
N ASP A 35 9.80 1.25 10.42
CA ASP A 35 9.79 2.04 11.65
C ASP A 35 8.64 3.06 11.63
N GLY A 36 7.90 3.13 12.73
CA GLY A 36 6.78 4.06 12.88
C GLY A 36 5.57 3.76 11.99
N CYS A 37 5.50 2.59 11.34
CA CYS A 37 4.27 2.12 10.70
C CYS A 37 3.31 1.57 11.77
N PRO A 38 2.04 2.04 11.82
CA PRO A 38 1.04 1.49 12.73
C PRO A 38 0.83 -0.01 12.50
N ASP A 39 0.65 -0.78 13.57
CA ASP A 39 0.52 -2.23 13.50
C ASP A 39 -0.63 -2.67 12.58
N LYS A 40 -1.77 -1.99 12.66
CA LYS A 40 -2.94 -2.29 11.83
C LYS A 40 -2.69 -2.06 10.34
N ILE A 41 -1.95 -1.00 9.98
CA ILE A 41 -1.57 -0.76 8.59
C ILE A 41 -0.60 -1.84 8.09
N TYR A 42 0.35 -2.25 8.94
CA TYR A 42 1.25 -3.35 8.59
C TYR A 42 0.50 -4.69 8.48
N ASP A 43 -0.45 -4.97 9.36
CA ASP A 43 -1.30 -6.16 9.28
C ASP A 43 -2.12 -6.21 7.99
N MET A 44 -2.66 -5.07 7.55
CA MET A 44 -3.29 -4.92 6.25
C MET A 44 -2.30 -5.16 5.10
N MET A 45 -1.09 -4.61 5.17
CA MET A 45 -0.06 -4.89 4.16
C MET A 45 0.31 -6.38 4.08
N LYS A 46 0.34 -7.09 5.22
CA LYS A 46 0.60 -8.53 5.26
C LYS A 46 -0.48 -9.33 4.54
N SER A 47 -1.75 -8.96 4.66
CA SER A 47 -2.84 -9.69 3.99
C SER A 47 -2.75 -9.59 2.46
N CYS A 48 -2.25 -8.47 1.94
CA CYS A 48 -1.93 -8.30 0.51
C CYS A 48 -0.86 -9.29 0.00
N TRP A 49 0.02 -9.78 0.87
CA TRP A 49 1.09 -10.72 0.53
C TRP A 49 0.74 -12.19 0.74
N SER A 50 -0.55 -12.54 0.84
CA SER A 50 -0.98 -13.94 0.86
C SER A 50 -0.49 -14.71 -0.37
N LEU A 51 0.09 -15.90 -0.14
CA LEU A 51 0.46 -16.84 -1.21
C LEU A 51 -0.77 -17.31 -1.99
N ASP A 52 -1.90 -17.44 -1.30
CA ASP A 52 -3.20 -17.71 -1.91
C ASP A 52 -3.80 -16.40 -2.39
N SER A 53 -3.96 -16.26 -3.72
CA SER A 53 -4.51 -15.07 -4.34
C SER A 53 -5.95 -14.80 -3.94
N THR A 54 -6.72 -15.83 -3.58
CA THR A 54 -8.14 -15.69 -3.18
C THR A 54 -8.32 -15.11 -1.78
N LYS A 55 -7.25 -15.16 -0.96
CA LYS A 55 -7.23 -14.59 0.40
C LYS A 55 -6.71 -13.16 0.45
N ARG A 56 -6.26 -12.63 -0.69
CA ARG A 56 -5.82 -11.23 -0.77
C ARG A 56 -7.08 -10.35 -0.73
N PRO A 57 -7.08 -9.27 0.06
CA PRO A 57 -8.19 -8.35 0.08
C PRO A 57 -8.35 -7.69 -1.29
N SER A 58 -9.58 -7.40 -1.65
CA SER A 58 -9.93 -6.52 -2.76
C SER A 58 -9.54 -5.08 -2.45
N PHE A 59 -9.44 -4.26 -3.49
CA PHE A 59 -9.19 -2.83 -3.33
C PHE A 59 -10.26 -2.13 -2.49
N SER A 60 -11.52 -2.53 -2.59
CA SER A 60 -12.61 -1.96 -1.80
C SER A 60 -12.44 -2.23 -0.31
N GLU A 61 -12.09 -3.47 0.06
CA GLU A 61 -11.83 -3.85 1.46
C GLU A 61 -10.60 -3.12 2.03
N LEU A 62 -9.57 -2.92 1.21
CA LEU A 62 -8.40 -2.13 1.58
C LEU A 62 -8.74 -0.66 1.82
N LEU A 63 -9.57 -0.07 0.97
CA LEU A 63 -9.98 1.33 1.08
C LEU A 63 -10.79 1.55 2.36
N GLU A 64 -11.80 0.73 2.60
CA GLU A 64 -12.62 0.80 3.81
C GLU A 64 -11.76 0.69 5.08
N SER A 65 -10.89 -0.31 5.12
CA SER A 65 -9.99 -0.51 6.26
C SER A 65 -9.04 0.68 6.45
N LEU A 66 -8.59 1.32 5.37
CA LEU A 66 -7.67 2.45 5.43
C LEU A 66 -8.38 3.73 5.89
N GLU A 67 -9.61 3.95 5.45
CA GLU A 67 -10.44 5.07 5.88
C GLU A 67 -10.74 5.01 7.38
N GLU A 68 -11.06 3.83 7.91
CA GLU A 68 -11.26 3.64 9.34
C GLU A 68 -10.04 4.04 10.16
N GLU A 69 -8.85 3.64 9.70
CA GLU A 69 -7.60 3.98 10.39
C GLU A 69 -7.29 5.48 10.33
N ILE A 70 -7.55 6.14 9.20
CA ILE A 70 -7.31 7.59 9.05
C ILE A 70 -8.30 8.40 9.87
N LYS A 71 -9.55 7.94 10.02
CA LYS A 71 -10.58 8.62 10.84
C LYS A 71 -10.22 8.66 12.34
N THR A 72 -9.30 7.81 12.80
CA THR A 72 -8.92 7.75 14.23
C THR A 72 -7.83 8.74 14.65
N GLU A 73 -7.15 9.40 13.71
CA GLU A 73 -6.28 10.54 14.02
C GLU A 73 -7.05 11.84 13.79
N GLY A 74 -7.72 12.29 14.85
CA GLY A 74 -8.40 13.58 14.88
C GLY A 74 -7.39 14.72 14.78
N ASP A 75 -7.17 15.21 13.56
CA ASP A 75 -6.83 16.60 13.22
C ASP A 75 -7.25 16.83 11.76
N VAL A 76 -8.55 16.73 11.46
CA VAL A 76 -9.12 17.48 10.33
C VAL A 76 -9.69 18.74 10.95
N PRO A 77 -9.03 19.91 10.82
CA PRO A 77 -9.64 21.16 11.21
C PRO A 77 -10.96 21.31 10.47
N GLU A 78 -12.06 21.49 11.21
CA GLU A 78 -13.34 21.95 10.68
C GLU A 78 -13.17 23.41 10.20
N ASP A 79 -12.42 23.63 9.13
CA ASP A 79 -12.33 24.92 8.48
C ASP A 79 -13.05 24.83 7.14
N GLU A 80 -14.13 25.61 6.98
CA GLU A 80 -15.01 25.66 5.80
C GLU A 80 -14.30 26.05 4.47
N ASN A 81 -12.97 26.18 4.49
CA ASN A 81 -12.13 26.48 3.32
C ASN A 81 -11.18 25.34 2.93
N TYR A 82 -11.35 24.12 3.45
CA TYR A 82 -10.65 22.97 2.88
C TYR A 82 -11.19 22.70 1.48
N LEU A 83 -10.44 23.15 0.47
CA LEU A 83 -10.64 22.75 -0.92
C LEU A 83 -10.54 21.23 -0.95
N GLU A 84 -11.66 20.55 -1.18
CA GLU A 84 -11.63 19.14 -1.56
C GLU A 84 -10.66 19.01 -2.74
N PRO A 85 -9.66 18.11 -2.70
CA PRO A 85 -8.97 17.75 -3.92
C PRO A 85 -10.02 17.12 -4.81
N GLU A 86 -10.47 17.85 -5.83
CA GLU A 86 -11.21 17.24 -6.93
C GLU A 86 -10.29 16.19 -7.53
N PHE A 87 -10.47 14.93 -7.10
CA PHE A 87 -9.99 13.80 -7.84
C PHE A 87 -10.88 13.71 -9.07
N ASN A 88 -10.57 14.54 -10.07
CA ASN A 88 -11.04 14.39 -11.43
C ASN A 88 -10.38 13.12 -11.97
N GLY A 89 -10.98 11.99 -11.59
CA GLY A 89 -10.62 10.65 -12.00
C GLY A 89 -10.73 10.50 -13.51
N THR A 90 -9.74 11.01 -14.23
CA THR A 90 -9.31 10.40 -15.48
C THR A 90 -8.28 9.35 -15.10
N THR A 91 -8.76 8.12 -14.89
CA THR A 91 -7.93 6.93 -15.08
C THR A 91 -7.63 6.78 -16.58
N ASN A 92 -6.92 7.75 -17.15
CA ASN A 92 -6.26 7.59 -18.44
C ASN A 92 -4.86 7.04 -18.17
N ILE A 93 -4.80 5.77 -17.77
CA ILE A 93 -3.63 4.96 -18.14
C ILE A 93 -3.84 4.67 -19.62
N SER A 94 -3.40 5.60 -20.47
CA SER A 94 -3.20 5.31 -21.87
C SER A 94 -2.15 4.20 -21.93
N MET A 95 -2.57 2.97 -22.23
CA MET A 95 -1.67 1.98 -22.80
C MET A 95 -1.23 2.55 -24.14
N ASP A 96 -0.01 3.07 -24.20
CA ASP A 96 0.66 3.28 -25.47
C ASP A 96 1.02 1.90 -26.05
N GLU A 97 0.10 1.34 -26.83
CA GLU A 97 0.51 0.49 -27.95
C GLU A 97 1.24 1.40 -28.95
N SER A 98 2.56 1.49 -28.80
CA SER A 98 3.44 1.93 -29.89
C SER A 98 4.27 0.74 -30.34
N ASN A 99 3.78 0.22 -31.46
CA ASN A 99 4.37 -0.76 -32.35
C ASN A 99 5.72 -0.24 -32.87
N ASP A 100 6.79 -1.02 -32.66
CA ASP A 100 7.95 -1.13 -33.57
C ASP A 100 8.59 -2.52 -33.42
#